data_AF-W1I2G3-F1
#
_entry.id   AF-W1I2G3-F1
#
_cell.length_a   1.000
_cell.length_b   1.000
_cell.length_c   1.000
_cell.angle_alpha   90.00
_cell.angle_beta   90.00
_cell.angle_gamma   90.00
#
_symmetry.space_group_name_H-M   'P 1'
#
loop_
_entity.id
_entity.type
_entity.pdbx_description
1 polymer ?
#
loop_
_entity_poly.entity_id
_entity_poly.type
_entity_poly.pdbx_seq_one_letter_code
_entity_poly.pdbx_strand_id
1 'polypeptide(L)'
;MLRYLRRKKNLGDIPANIEQQLRIRSSYYDIFPHSGILLFCGSQGTGKSVSAVHYVRNLIEDFPRLRIVTNMDVCFMGYPNEVLRYTDSDDLVKYGSNGDDGVLFLLDEIHLIWNSLESKSVTPADMIEFAQSRKQRRLIVGTAQRVTRIAKPVREQLKYVVDCHNFFGFLQLNTLIDMEECIESVDGTIEINNGRLVWYVHDYLLRNTAFDTYQKMKRIGGKQWRKG
;
A
#
# COMPACT_ATOMS: atom_id res chain seq x y z
N MET A 1 -33.89 17.15 13.59
CA MET A 1 -32.64 16.59 13.04
C MET A 1 -31.92 15.67 14.04
N LEU A 2 -31.49 16.17 15.21
CA LEU A 2 -30.80 15.35 16.25
C LEU A 2 -31.60 14.17 16.81
N ARG A 3 -32.94 14.26 16.83
CA ARG A 3 -33.83 13.18 17.27
C ARG A 3 -33.74 11.91 16.41
N TYR A 4 -33.36 12.03 15.13
CA TYR A 4 -33.17 10.88 14.22
C TYR A 4 -31.78 10.25 14.32
N LEU A 5 -30.82 10.92 14.96
CA LEU A 5 -29.51 10.37 15.30
C LEU A 5 -29.53 9.56 16.61
N ARG A 6 -30.58 9.72 17.44
CA ARG A 6 -30.80 8.93 18.65
C ARG A 6 -31.46 7.59 18.30
N ARG A 7 -30.65 6.55 18.07
CA ARG A 7 -31.14 5.16 18.04
C ARG A 7 -31.51 4.66 19.44
N LYS A 8 -32.52 3.78 19.52
CA LYS A 8 -32.75 2.94 20.72
C LYS A 8 -31.48 2.12 20.98
N LYS A 9 -30.98 2.14 22.22
CA LYS A 9 -29.82 1.34 22.63
C LYS A 9 -30.25 -0.12 22.76
N ASN A 10 -30.01 -0.91 21.71
CA ASN A 10 -30.32 -2.34 21.69
C ASN A 10 -29.16 -3.12 22.34
N LEU A 11 -29.10 -3.06 23.67
CA LEU A 11 -28.03 -3.70 24.45
C LEU A 11 -28.05 -5.23 24.36
N GLY A 12 -29.20 -5.82 23.98
CA GLY A 12 -29.35 -7.27 23.80
C GLY A 12 -28.55 -7.86 22.63
N ASP A 13 -28.18 -7.05 21.63
CA ASP A 13 -27.38 -7.51 20.48
C ASP A 13 -25.87 -7.45 20.76
N ILE A 14 -25.44 -6.94 21.93
CA ILE A 14 -24.02 -6.81 22.28
C ILE A 14 -23.29 -8.16 22.25
N PRO A 15 -23.82 -9.25 22.86
CA PRO A 15 -23.15 -10.55 22.83
C PRO A 15 -22.99 -11.08 21.40
N ALA A 16 -24.02 -10.97 20.57
CA ALA A 16 -23.99 -11.39 19.17
C ALA A 16 -22.97 -10.57 18.33
N ASN A 17 -22.89 -9.26 18.55
CA ASN A 17 -21.89 -8.40 17.90
C ASN A 17 -20.47 -8.71 18.36
N ILE A 18 -20.26 -9.02 19.65
CA ILE A 18 -18.96 -9.45 20.19
C ILE A 18 -18.56 -10.80 19.60
N GLU A 19 -19.48 -11.77 19.54
CA GLU A 19 -19.24 -13.08 18.92
C GLU A 19 -18.89 -12.94 17.43
N GLN A 20 -19.62 -12.07 16.70
CA GLN A 20 -19.29 -11.75 15.32
C GLN A 20 -17.90 -11.11 15.17
N GLN A 21 -17.53 -10.17 16.04
CA GLN A 21 -16.19 -9.54 16.06
C GLN A 21 -15.09 -10.56 16.38
N LEU A 22 -15.32 -11.48 17.32
CA LEU A 22 -14.39 -12.56 17.64
C LEU A 22 -14.23 -13.55 16.47
N ARG A 23 -15.32 -13.86 15.77
CA ARG A 23 -15.31 -14.72 14.58
C ARG A 23 -14.60 -14.04 13.40
N ILE A 24 -14.75 -12.73 13.23
CA ILE A 24 -13.98 -11.93 12.25
C ILE A 24 -12.48 -11.94 12.61
N ARG A 25 -12.12 -11.84 13.90
CA ARG A 25 -10.72 -11.97 14.35
C ARG A 25 -10.16 -13.38 14.16
N SER A 26 -10.97 -14.42 14.30
CA SER A 26 -10.57 -15.81 14.08
C SER A 26 -10.33 -16.12 12.59
N SER A 27 -11.13 -15.51 11.69
CA SER A 27 -11.00 -15.65 10.22
C SER A 27 -10.03 -14.65 9.58
N TYR A 28 -9.26 -13.90 10.39
CA TYR A 28 -8.38 -12.83 9.90
C TYR A 28 -7.28 -13.33 8.95
N TYR A 29 -6.98 -14.63 8.96
CA TYR A 29 -6.04 -15.27 8.02
C TYR A 29 -6.73 -15.92 6.80
N ASP A 30 -8.05 -16.11 6.83
CA ASP A 30 -8.80 -16.71 5.71
C ASP A 30 -9.29 -15.66 4.71
N ILE A 31 -9.51 -14.43 5.18
CA ILE A 31 -10.10 -13.34 4.41
C ILE A 31 -9.22 -12.09 4.54
N PHE A 32 -8.80 -11.52 3.41
CA PHE A 32 -7.97 -10.33 3.39
C PHE A 32 -8.69 -9.12 4.00
N PRO A 33 -8.20 -8.57 5.13
CA PRO A 33 -8.93 -7.57 5.90
C PRO A 33 -8.49 -6.13 5.60
N HIS A 34 -7.42 -5.94 4.82
CA HIS A 34 -6.78 -4.64 4.64
C HIS A 34 -7.40 -3.86 3.47
N SER A 35 -7.51 -2.54 3.66
CA SER A 35 -7.97 -1.62 2.63
C SER A 35 -7.46 -0.20 2.88
N GLY A 36 -7.49 0.61 1.82
CA GLY A 36 -7.09 2.01 1.84
C GLY A 36 -5.73 2.24 1.17
N ILE A 37 -5.14 3.41 1.42
CA ILE A 37 -3.86 3.81 0.82
C ILE A 37 -2.81 3.95 1.93
N LEU A 38 -1.72 3.20 1.80
CA LEU A 38 -0.52 3.25 2.62
C LEU A 38 0.62 3.81 1.78
N LEU A 39 1.27 4.87 2.25
CA LEU A 39 2.30 5.55 1.48
C LEU A 39 3.64 5.53 2.21
N PHE A 40 4.67 4.98 1.57
CA PHE A 40 6.05 5.05 2.03
C PHE A 40 6.73 6.31 1.46
N CYS A 41 7.10 7.23 2.35
CA CYS A 41 7.74 8.49 2.01
C CYS A 41 9.18 8.58 2.49
N GLY A 42 9.99 9.40 1.83
CA GLY A 42 11.37 9.65 2.22
C GLY A 42 12.21 10.15 1.06
N SER A 43 13.33 10.81 1.37
CA SER A 43 14.26 11.28 0.33
C SER A 43 14.86 10.11 -0.47
N GLN A 44 15.51 10.42 -1.59
CA GLN A 44 16.14 9.39 -2.39
C GLN A 44 17.19 8.64 -1.57
N GLY A 45 17.14 7.30 -1.61
CA GLY A 45 18.08 6.44 -0.89
C GLY A 45 17.68 6.08 0.56
N THR A 46 16.56 6.58 1.08
CA THR A 46 16.13 6.28 2.46
C THR A 46 15.44 4.93 2.65
N GLY A 47 15.38 4.09 1.61
CA GLY A 47 14.80 2.75 1.70
C GLY A 47 13.28 2.67 1.58
N LYS A 48 12.61 3.67 0.99
CA LYS A 48 11.15 3.66 0.78
C LYS A 48 10.64 2.44 -0.01
N SER A 49 11.26 2.13 -1.16
CA SER A 49 10.86 1.00 -2.00
C SER A 49 11.21 -0.35 -1.33
N VAL A 50 12.34 -0.41 -0.63
CA VAL A 50 12.73 -1.59 0.17
C VAL A 50 11.73 -1.85 1.29
N SER A 51 11.33 -0.81 2.02
CA SER A 51 10.33 -0.90 3.08
C SER A 51 8.95 -1.30 2.56
N ALA A 52 8.53 -0.78 1.41
CA ALA A 52 7.27 -1.16 0.79
C ALA A 52 7.28 -2.64 0.36
N VAL A 53 8.35 -3.12 -0.28
CA VAL A 53 8.49 -4.53 -0.67
C VAL A 53 8.57 -5.45 0.53
N HIS A 54 9.31 -5.07 1.58
CA HIS A 54 9.37 -5.81 2.84
C HIS A 54 7.99 -5.94 3.48
N TYR A 55 7.24 -4.85 3.54
CA TYR A 55 5.86 -4.84 4.04
C TYR A 55 4.96 -5.78 3.22
N VAL A 56 5.02 -5.71 1.89
CA VAL A 56 4.23 -6.58 1.00
C VAL A 56 4.61 -8.05 1.16
N ARG A 57 5.89 -8.38 1.34
CA ARG A 57 6.31 -9.76 1.60
C ARG A 57 5.67 -10.32 2.87
N ASN A 58 5.71 -9.57 3.97
CA ASN A 58 5.10 -10.00 5.22
C ASN A 58 3.59 -10.23 5.04
N LEU A 59 2.92 -9.38 4.24
CA LEU A 59 1.51 -9.61 3.89
C LEU A 59 1.29 -10.90 3.08
N ILE A 60 2.18 -11.26 2.15
CA ILE A 60 2.05 -12.50 1.36
C ILE A 60 2.28 -13.74 2.24
N GLU A 61 3.15 -13.64 3.25
CA GLU A 61 3.36 -14.73 4.21
C GLU A 61 2.07 -15.04 4.98
N ASP A 62 1.29 -14.03 5.35
CA ASP A 62 -0.03 -14.20 5.99
C ASP A 62 -1.15 -14.51 4.99
N PHE A 63 -1.08 -13.93 3.77
CA PHE A 63 -2.12 -14.02 2.72
C PHE A 63 -1.52 -14.48 1.39
N PRO A 64 -1.21 -15.79 1.25
CA PRO A 64 -0.45 -16.32 0.11
C PRO A 64 -1.17 -16.24 -1.24
N ARG A 65 -2.50 -16.06 -1.25
CA ARG A 65 -3.34 -15.94 -2.46
C ARG A 65 -3.64 -14.48 -2.87
N LEU A 66 -3.03 -13.51 -2.18
CA LEU A 66 -3.20 -12.08 -2.47
C LEU A 66 -2.78 -11.77 -3.91
N ARG A 67 -3.67 -11.14 -4.70
CA ARG A 67 -3.30 -10.65 -6.04
C ARG A 67 -2.49 -9.38 -5.90
N ILE A 68 -1.35 -9.31 -6.56
CA ILE A 68 -0.46 -8.16 -6.56
C ILE A 68 -0.41 -7.56 -7.95
N VAL A 69 -0.61 -6.25 -8.03
CA VAL A 69 -0.50 -5.48 -9.27
C VAL A 69 0.58 -4.41 -9.06
N THR A 70 1.64 -4.41 -9.87
CA THR A 70 2.80 -3.55 -9.61
C THR A 70 3.50 -3.03 -10.86
N ASN A 71 4.00 -1.80 -10.79
CA ASN A 71 4.91 -1.22 -11.78
C ASN A 71 6.39 -1.48 -11.45
N MET A 72 6.68 -2.06 -10.28
CA MET A 72 8.03 -2.41 -9.86
C MET A 72 8.51 -3.70 -10.52
N ASP A 73 9.82 -3.80 -10.75
CA ASP A 73 10.48 -5.06 -11.12
C ASP A 73 10.78 -5.86 -9.83
N VAL A 74 9.78 -6.58 -9.32
CA VAL A 74 9.87 -7.39 -8.08
C VAL A 74 9.57 -8.86 -8.35
N CYS A 75 10.20 -9.74 -7.56
CA CYS A 75 10.05 -11.18 -7.66
C CYS A 75 9.51 -11.75 -6.34
N PHE A 76 8.25 -12.19 -6.33
CA PHE A 76 7.60 -12.86 -5.19
C PHE A 76 7.44 -14.36 -5.42
N MET A 77 8.40 -15.01 -6.10
CA MET A 77 8.32 -16.44 -6.39
C MET A 77 8.31 -17.28 -5.09
N GLY A 78 7.60 -18.41 -5.14
CA GLY A 78 7.48 -19.34 -4.02
C GLY A 78 6.13 -19.28 -3.29
N TYR A 79 5.27 -18.32 -3.65
CA TYR A 79 3.91 -18.22 -3.14
C TYR A 79 2.89 -18.47 -4.28
N PRO A 80 1.67 -18.93 -3.97
CA PRO A 80 0.61 -19.15 -4.96
C PRO A 80 -0.07 -17.85 -5.43
N ASN A 81 0.56 -16.70 -5.21
CA ASN A 81 0.02 -15.39 -5.53
C ASN A 81 0.11 -15.09 -7.04
N GLU A 82 -0.84 -14.30 -7.53
CA GLU A 82 -0.83 -13.77 -8.88
C GLU A 82 -0.14 -12.40 -8.89
N VAL A 83 0.95 -12.24 -9.64
CA VAL A 83 1.67 -10.96 -9.79
C VAL A 83 1.49 -10.43 -11.21
N LEU A 84 0.81 -9.30 -11.33
CA LEU A 84 0.46 -8.64 -12.59
C LEU A 84 1.22 -7.32 -12.74
N ARG A 85 1.52 -6.96 -14.00
CA ARG A 85 2.15 -5.69 -14.33
C ARG A 85 1.09 -4.57 -14.32
N TYR A 86 1.38 -3.48 -13.62
CA TYR A 86 0.63 -2.24 -13.73
C TYR A 86 1.14 -1.41 -14.91
N THR A 87 0.25 -1.01 -15.82
CA THR A 87 0.58 -0.20 -17.00
C THR A 87 -0.09 1.17 -16.98
N ASP A 88 -1.36 1.24 -16.55
CA ASP A 88 -2.17 2.45 -16.62
C ASP A 88 -3.23 2.52 -15.51
N SER A 89 -3.96 3.63 -15.42
CA SER A 89 -5.01 3.84 -14.43
C SER A 89 -6.15 2.82 -14.53
N ASP A 90 -6.47 2.33 -15.72
CA ASP A 90 -7.60 1.43 -15.95
C ASP A 90 -7.37 0.07 -15.27
N ASP A 91 -6.10 -0.30 -15.03
CA ASP A 91 -5.72 -1.49 -14.27
C ASP A 91 -6.29 -1.51 -12.84
N LEU A 92 -6.54 -0.33 -12.23
CA LEU A 92 -7.17 -0.23 -10.91
C LEU A 92 -8.59 -0.83 -10.91
N VAL A 93 -9.30 -0.63 -12.01
CA VAL A 93 -10.64 -1.17 -12.22
C VAL A 93 -10.53 -2.63 -12.66
N LYS A 94 -9.71 -2.91 -13.68
CA LYS A 94 -9.56 -4.22 -14.31
C LYS A 94 -9.13 -5.32 -13.33
N TYR A 95 -8.15 -5.03 -12.46
CA TYR A 95 -7.61 -6.01 -11.53
C TYR A 95 -8.08 -5.83 -10.09
N GLY A 96 -9.00 -4.89 -9.84
CA GLY A 96 -9.40 -4.48 -8.50
C GLY A 96 -10.23 -5.48 -7.69
N SER A 97 -10.60 -6.65 -8.23
CA SER A 97 -11.40 -7.64 -7.49
C SER A 97 -10.78 -9.03 -7.52
N ASN A 98 -10.56 -9.62 -6.35
CA ASN A 98 -10.05 -10.98 -6.16
C ASN A 98 -10.84 -11.72 -5.06
N GLY A 99 -12.13 -11.41 -4.92
CA GLY A 99 -12.98 -12.01 -3.90
C GLY A 99 -12.48 -11.76 -2.48
N ASP A 100 -12.43 -12.81 -1.66
CA ASP A 100 -12.01 -12.74 -0.26
C ASP A 100 -10.49 -12.69 -0.07
N ASP A 101 -9.71 -13.10 -1.07
CA ASP A 101 -8.23 -13.08 -1.02
C ASP A 101 -7.65 -11.67 -1.21
N GLY A 102 -8.46 -10.72 -1.70
CA GLY A 102 -8.10 -9.31 -1.81
C GLY A 102 -7.08 -8.97 -2.90
N VAL A 103 -6.87 -7.66 -3.10
CA VAL A 103 -5.97 -7.12 -4.12
C VAL A 103 -5.05 -6.07 -3.51
N LEU A 104 -3.76 -6.16 -3.83
CA LEU A 104 -2.74 -5.20 -3.44
C LEU A 104 -2.12 -4.54 -4.68
N PHE A 105 -2.16 -3.21 -4.74
CA PHE A 105 -1.45 -2.42 -5.74
C PHE A 105 -0.15 -1.90 -5.13
N LEU A 106 1.01 -2.37 -5.61
CA LEU A 106 2.33 -1.88 -5.18
C LEU A 106 2.87 -0.92 -6.24
N LEU A 107 2.83 0.38 -5.97
CA LEU A 107 3.13 1.43 -6.95
C LEU A 107 4.35 2.25 -6.53
N ASP A 108 5.45 2.14 -7.27
CA ASP A 108 6.61 3.00 -7.08
C ASP A 108 6.38 4.38 -7.69
N GLU A 109 6.88 5.41 -7.00
CA GLU A 109 6.78 6.81 -7.39
C GLU A 109 5.35 7.18 -7.82
N ILE A 110 4.38 6.91 -6.95
CA ILE A 110 2.94 7.02 -7.20
C ILE A 110 2.49 8.42 -7.63
N HIS A 111 3.30 9.44 -7.31
CA HIS A 111 3.11 10.82 -7.77
C HIS A 111 3.25 10.98 -9.30
N LEU A 112 3.86 10.03 -10.00
CA LEU A 112 3.90 9.99 -11.46
C LEU A 112 2.55 9.57 -12.06
N ILE A 113 1.75 8.82 -11.29
CA ILE A 113 0.40 8.38 -11.67
C ILE A 113 -0.62 9.45 -11.28
N TRP A 114 -0.51 10.00 -10.05
CA TRP A 114 -1.40 11.03 -9.52
C TRP A 114 -0.64 12.29 -9.13
N ASN A 115 -0.23 13.05 -10.14
CA ASN A 115 0.53 14.29 -9.96
C ASN A 115 -0.40 15.44 -9.52
N SER A 116 0.11 16.33 -8.65
CA SER A 116 -0.58 17.55 -8.25
C SER A 116 -0.56 18.68 -9.29
N LEU A 117 0.29 18.58 -10.32
CA LEU A 117 0.59 19.68 -11.26
C LEU A 117 0.06 19.53 -12.69
N GLU A 118 -0.44 18.37 -13.11
CA GLU A 118 -0.92 18.14 -14.49
C GLU A 118 -2.42 17.79 -14.59
N SER A 119 -3.01 18.14 -15.72
CA SER A 119 -4.38 17.84 -16.17
C SER A 119 -4.69 16.35 -16.37
N LYS A 120 -3.72 15.45 -16.14
CA LYS A 120 -3.97 14.03 -15.77
C LYS A 120 -4.30 13.93 -14.28
N SER A 121 -5.25 14.76 -13.84
CA SER A 121 -5.76 14.71 -12.49
C SER A 121 -6.41 13.36 -12.25
N VAL A 122 -6.36 12.91 -11.00
CA VAL A 122 -7.11 11.76 -10.48
C VAL A 122 -8.49 11.76 -11.11
N THR A 123 -8.82 10.73 -11.89
CA THR A 123 -10.10 10.73 -12.58
C THR A 123 -11.23 10.59 -11.55
N PRO A 124 -12.44 11.08 -11.84
CA PRO A 124 -13.59 10.81 -10.97
C PRO A 124 -13.82 9.30 -10.76
N ALA A 125 -13.47 8.46 -11.74
CA ALA A 125 -13.48 7.01 -11.61
C ALA A 125 -12.47 6.53 -10.55
N ASP A 126 -11.22 7.00 -10.60
CA ASP A 126 -10.20 6.67 -9.58
C ASP A 126 -10.65 7.09 -8.17
N MET A 127 -11.29 8.26 -8.04
CA MET A 127 -11.83 8.72 -6.76
C MET A 127 -12.95 7.82 -6.23
N ILE A 128 -13.84 7.36 -7.11
CA ILE A 128 -14.88 6.39 -6.75
C ILE A 128 -14.24 5.08 -6.30
N GLU A 129 -13.22 4.61 -7.01
CA GLU A 129 -12.49 3.39 -6.64
C GLU A 129 -11.78 3.52 -5.29
N PHE A 130 -11.14 4.66 -4.99
CA PHE A 130 -10.53 4.90 -3.67
C PHE A 130 -11.58 4.93 -2.56
N ALA A 131 -12.73 5.57 -2.80
CA ALA A 131 -13.84 5.59 -1.84
C ALA A 131 -14.46 4.19 -1.63
N GLN A 132 -14.43 3.33 -2.65
CA GLN A 132 -14.97 1.96 -2.59
C GLN A 132 -13.95 0.91 -2.14
N SER A 133 -12.68 1.25 -1.99
CA SER A 133 -11.58 0.36 -1.58
C SER A 133 -11.88 -0.47 -0.31
N ARG A 134 -12.65 0.09 0.64
CA ARG A 134 -13.06 -0.59 1.89
C ARG A 134 -13.97 -1.80 1.66
N LYS A 135 -14.82 -1.78 0.62
CA LYS A 135 -15.78 -2.86 0.33
C LYS A 135 -15.15 -3.97 -0.53
N GLN A 136 -14.13 -3.63 -1.29
CA GLN A 136 -13.51 -4.53 -2.28
C GLN A 136 -12.16 -5.08 -1.83
N ARG A 137 -11.76 -4.86 -0.56
CA ARG A 137 -10.53 -5.40 0.03
C ARG A 137 -9.29 -5.03 -0.79
N ARG A 138 -9.23 -3.76 -1.21
CA ARG A 138 -8.16 -3.21 -2.03
C ARG A 138 -7.21 -2.40 -1.17
N LEU A 139 -5.95 -2.80 -1.16
CA LEU A 139 -4.87 -2.07 -0.51
C LEU A 139 -3.95 -1.46 -1.58
N ILE A 140 -3.74 -0.15 -1.52
CA ILE A 140 -2.76 0.53 -2.36
C ILE A 140 -1.55 0.86 -1.50
N VAL A 141 -0.40 0.31 -1.85
CA VAL A 141 0.90 0.58 -1.25
C VAL A 141 1.71 1.42 -2.23
N GLY A 142 1.88 2.69 -1.92
CA GLY A 142 2.62 3.63 -2.77
C GLY A 142 4.00 3.96 -2.21
N THR A 143 4.92 4.38 -3.07
CA THR A 143 6.11 5.13 -2.65
C THR A 143 6.08 6.55 -3.23
N ALA A 144 6.57 7.53 -2.48
CA ALA A 144 6.77 8.89 -2.98
C ALA A 144 7.93 9.56 -2.26
N GLN A 145 8.60 10.52 -2.91
CA GLN A 145 9.63 11.31 -2.22
C GLN A 145 9.07 12.19 -1.11
N ARG A 146 7.91 12.80 -1.34
CA ARG A 146 7.17 13.63 -0.39
C ARG A 146 5.67 13.44 -0.59
N VAL A 147 4.92 13.44 0.50
CA VAL A 147 3.45 13.33 0.48
C VAL A 147 2.84 14.45 -0.37
N THR A 148 3.36 15.68 -0.26
CA THR A 148 2.87 16.88 -0.97
C THR A 148 2.98 16.84 -2.49
N ARG A 149 3.74 15.88 -3.07
CA ARG A 149 3.81 15.68 -4.53
C ARG A 149 2.56 14.99 -5.09
N ILE A 150 1.75 14.40 -4.22
CA ILE A 150 0.53 13.70 -4.59
C ILE A 150 -0.62 14.70 -4.64
N ALA A 151 -1.53 14.53 -5.60
CA ALA A 151 -2.75 15.32 -5.71
C ALA A 151 -3.54 15.33 -4.39
N LYS A 152 -4.05 16.51 -4.00
CA LYS A 152 -4.81 16.70 -2.75
C LYS A 152 -5.95 15.67 -2.54
N PRO A 153 -6.77 15.32 -3.55
CA PRO A 153 -7.84 14.35 -3.36
C PRO A 153 -7.36 12.96 -2.93
N VAL A 154 -6.18 12.52 -3.39
CA VAL A 154 -5.59 11.24 -2.96
C VAL A 154 -5.01 11.35 -1.55
N ARG A 155 -4.43 12.51 -1.20
CA ARG A 155 -3.89 12.76 0.14
C ARG A 155 -4.96 12.66 1.22
N GLU A 156 -6.16 13.16 0.95
CA GLU A 156 -7.32 13.05 1.84
C GLU A 156 -7.81 11.61 2.03
N GLN A 157 -7.45 10.67 1.14
CA GLN A 157 -7.79 9.25 1.24
C GLN A 157 -6.65 8.40 1.82
N LEU A 158 -5.48 8.99 2.12
CA LEU A 158 -4.37 8.28 2.76
C LEU A 158 -4.80 7.84 4.16
N LYS A 159 -4.58 6.56 4.46
CA LYS A 159 -4.82 6.02 5.80
C LYS A 159 -3.55 6.13 6.65
N TYR A 160 -2.43 5.75 6.06
CA TYR A 160 -1.14 5.71 6.75
C TYR A 160 -0.04 6.27 5.86
N VAL A 161 0.88 7.01 6.47
CA VAL A 161 2.15 7.41 5.86
C VAL A 161 3.28 6.82 6.68
N VAL A 162 4.25 6.22 6.02
CA VAL A 162 5.47 5.69 6.64
C VAL A 162 6.62 6.55 6.19
N ASP A 163 7.11 7.42 7.08
CA ASP A 163 8.32 8.20 6.84
C ASP A 163 9.55 7.32 7.03
N CYS A 164 10.30 7.10 5.95
CA CYS A 164 11.35 6.11 5.87
C CYS A 164 12.72 6.75 6.04
N HIS A 165 13.51 6.22 6.98
CA HIS A 165 14.92 6.55 7.16
C HIS A 165 15.76 5.27 7.16
N ASN A 166 16.92 5.34 6.51
CA ASN A 166 17.88 4.23 6.49
C ASN A 166 19.22 4.71 7.06
N PHE A 167 19.68 4.04 8.09
CA PHE A 167 20.96 4.27 8.75
C PHE A 167 21.93 3.15 8.38
N PHE A 168 23.18 3.53 8.10
CA PHE A 168 24.27 2.61 7.77
C PHE A 168 24.02 1.70 6.55
N GLY A 169 22.95 1.94 5.78
CA GLY A 169 22.60 1.17 4.60
C GLY A 169 21.93 -0.19 4.88
N PHE A 170 21.64 -0.51 6.15
CA PHE A 170 21.00 -1.76 6.56
C PHE A 170 20.00 -1.60 7.71
N LEU A 171 20.06 -0.53 8.50
CA LEU A 171 19.16 -0.32 9.63
C LEU A 171 18.03 0.61 9.17
N GLN A 172 16.84 0.05 9.01
CA GLN A 172 15.67 0.85 8.69
C GLN A 172 15.00 1.36 9.97
N LEU A 173 14.81 2.67 10.05
CA LEU A 173 14.11 3.36 11.13
C LEU A 173 12.96 4.16 10.50
N ASN A 174 11.75 3.59 10.57
CA ASN A 174 10.57 4.17 9.95
C ASN A 174 9.63 4.76 11.01
N THR A 175 8.97 5.86 10.68
CA THR A 175 7.93 6.45 11.51
C THR A 175 6.58 6.25 10.82
N LEU A 176 5.71 5.43 11.42
CA LEU A 176 4.34 5.24 10.97
C LEU A 176 3.47 6.38 11.50
N ILE A 177 2.76 7.04 10.60
CA ILE A 177 1.90 8.19 10.86
C ILE A 177 0.48 7.81 10.44
N ASP A 178 -0.48 7.94 11.35
CA ASP A 178 -1.91 7.81 11.04
C ASP A 178 -2.43 9.15 10.50
N MET A 179 -2.90 9.13 9.25
CA MET A 179 -3.34 10.34 8.58
C MET A 179 -4.71 10.81 9.07
N GLU A 180 -5.52 9.95 9.70
CA GLU A 180 -6.78 10.36 10.32
C GLU A 180 -6.55 11.21 11.59
N GLU A 181 -5.39 11.07 12.23
CA GLU A 181 -4.99 11.83 13.43
C GLU A 181 -4.19 13.11 13.10
N CYS A 182 -3.85 13.32 11.82
CA CYS A 182 -3.08 14.47 11.36
C CYS A 182 -3.99 15.65 11.00
N ILE A 183 -3.55 16.86 11.35
CA ILE A 183 -4.23 18.10 10.94
C ILE A 183 -3.43 18.70 9.79
N GLU A 184 -4.04 18.79 8.61
CA GLU A 184 -3.47 19.55 7.49
C GLU A 184 -3.80 21.03 7.68
N SER A 185 -2.78 21.85 7.97
CA SER A 185 -2.93 23.30 8.04
C SER A 185 -3.26 23.89 6.66
N VAL A 186 -3.84 25.09 6.62
CA VAL A 186 -4.24 25.78 5.37
C VAL A 186 -3.07 25.94 4.39
N ASP A 187 -1.84 26.00 4.90
CA ASP A 187 -0.61 26.16 4.13
C ASP A 187 -0.07 24.84 3.53
N GLY A 188 -0.74 23.72 3.77
CA GLY A 188 -0.34 22.39 3.30
C GLY A 188 0.72 21.70 4.17
N THR A 189 1.06 22.28 5.32
CA THR A 189 1.90 21.64 6.35
C THR A 189 1.06 20.61 7.10
N ILE A 190 1.60 19.40 7.26
CA ILE A 190 0.93 18.31 8.00
C ILE A 190 1.56 18.26 9.40
N GLU A 191 0.78 18.60 10.42
CA GLU A 191 1.22 18.44 11.81
C GLU A 191 1.02 16.97 12.24
N ILE A 192 2.13 16.32 12.57
CA ILE A 192 2.16 14.91 13.00
C ILE A 192 1.96 14.88 14.50
N ASN A 193 0.75 14.53 14.95
CA ASN A 193 0.44 14.44 16.37
C ASN A 193 0.97 13.16 17.02
N ASN A 194 1.13 12.07 16.27
CA ASN A 194 1.46 10.76 16.86
C ASN A 194 2.16 9.81 15.87
N GLY A 195 3.49 9.86 15.84
CA GLY A 195 4.32 8.95 15.05
C GLY A 195 4.70 7.70 15.86
N ARG A 196 4.44 6.50 15.32
CA ARG A 196 4.91 5.24 15.91
C ARG A 196 6.20 4.80 15.25
N LEU A 197 7.24 4.63 16.05
CA LEU A 197 8.53 4.15 15.56
C LEU A 197 8.47 2.64 15.24
N VAL A 198 8.86 2.28 14.03
CA VAL A 198 8.99 0.91 13.55
C VAL A 198 10.38 0.74 12.97
N TRP A 199 11.16 -0.20 13.49
CA TRP A 199 12.52 -0.43 13.03
C TRP A 199 12.74 -1.90 12.68
N TYR A 200 13.62 -2.14 11.73
CA TYR A 200 14.04 -3.47 11.34
C TYR A 200 15.42 -3.41 10.67
N VAL A 201 16.12 -4.55 10.68
CA VAL A 201 17.38 -4.72 9.96
C VAL A 201 17.07 -5.37 8.62
N HIS A 202 17.66 -4.84 7.54
CA HIS A 202 17.51 -5.40 6.21
C HIS A 202 18.08 -6.82 6.18
N ASP A 203 17.26 -7.75 5.73
CA ASP A 203 17.76 -9.07 5.36
C ASP A 203 18.63 -8.94 4.10
N TYR A 204 19.87 -9.41 4.22
CA TYR A 204 20.88 -9.40 3.15
C TYR A 204 20.39 -10.11 1.88
N LEU A 205 19.62 -11.20 2.02
CA LEU A 205 19.06 -11.93 0.89
C LEU A 205 18.02 -11.08 0.18
N LEU A 206 17.05 -10.53 0.90
CA LEU A 206 15.97 -9.68 0.37
C LEU A 206 16.50 -8.51 -0.47
N ARG A 207 17.52 -7.83 0.03
CA ARG A 207 18.15 -6.70 -0.67
C ARG A 207 18.76 -7.11 -2.02
N ASN A 208 19.25 -8.34 -2.13
CA ASN A 208 20.02 -8.83 -3.27
C ASN A 208 19.27 -9.80 -4.20
N THR A 209 18.10 -10.32 -3.82
CA THR A 209 17.35 -11.33 -4.58
C THR A 209 15.98 -10.84 -5.04
N ALA A 210 15.21 -10.17 -4.17
CA ALA A 210 13.84 -9.76 -4.49
C ALA A 210 13.78 -8.64 -5.55
N PHE A 211 14.72 -7.69 -5.51
CA PHE A 211 14.87 -6.62 -6.51
C PHE A 211 15.68 -7.06 -7.73
N ASP A 212 16.62 -7.99 -7.56
CA ASP A 212 17.70 -8.21 -8.54
C ASP A 212 17.41 -9.37 -9.50
N THR A 213 16.38 -10.20 -9.26
CA THR A 213 16.14 -11.37 -10.14
C THR A 213 15.75 -10.94 -11.56
N TYR A 214 14.94 -9.88 -11.70
CA TYR A 214 14.62 -9.30 -13.02
C TYR A 214 15.74 -8.42 -13.59
N GLN A 215 16.47 -7.65 -12.76
CA GLN A 215 17.63 -6.89 -13.26
C GLN A 215 18.77 -7.80 -13.74
N LYS A 216 19.03 -8.92 -13.04
CA LYS A 216 19.94 -9.97 -13.49
C LYS A 216 19.44 -10.64 -14.78
N MET A 217 18.16 -10.99 -14.88
CA MET A 217 17.60 -11.56 -16.11
C MET A 217 17.66 -10.59 -17.30
N LYS A 218 17.41 -9.29 -17.11
CA LYS A 218 17.61 -8.26 -18.16
C LYS A 218 19.09 -8.06 -18.53
N ARG A 219 20.02 -8.13 -17.56
CA ARG A 219 21.47 -8.10 -17.82
C ARG A 219 21.96 -9.35 -18.58
N ILE A 220 21.36 -10.51 -18.33
CA ILE A 220 21.68 -11.77 -19.01
C ILE A 220 21.03 -11.81 -20.40
N GLY A 221 19.78 -11.36 -20.54
CA GLY A 221 19.05 -11.28 -21.81
C GLY A 221 19.52 -10.17 -22.76
N GLY A 222 20.28 -9.18 -22.26
CA GLY A 222 20.91 -8.12 -23.05
C GLY A 222 22.20 -8.55 -23.79
N LYS A 223 22.76 -9.72 -23.48
CA LYS A 223 23.76 -10.37 -24.34
C LYS A 223 23.03 -11.17 -25.41
N GLN A 224 22.56 -10.47 -26.42
CA GLN A 224 22.15 -11.08 -27.69
C GLN A 224 23.20 -12.09 -28.12
N TRP A 225 22.76 -13.33 -28.33
CA TRP A 225 23.43 -14.28 -29.19
C TRP A 225 23.52 -13.65 -30.59
N ARG A 226 24.65 -13.02 -30.89
CA ARG A 226 25.07 -12.85 -32.28
C ARG A 226 25.32 -14.25 -32.82
N LYS A 227 24.35 -14.77 -33.58
CA LYS A 227 24.61 -15.84 -34.53
C LYS A 227 25.61 -15.28 -35.55
N GLY A 228 26.84 -15.76 -35.47
CA GLY A 228 27.85 -15.79 -36.51
C GLY A 228 28.39 -17.20 -36.54
#